data_AF-A0A538R193-F1
#
_entry.id   AF-A0A538R193-F1
#
_cell.length_a   1.000
_cell.length_b   1.000
_cell.length_c   1.000
_cell.angle_alpha   90.00
_cell.angle_beta   90.00
_cell.angle_gamma   90.00
#
_symmetry.space_group_name_H-M   'P 1'
#
loop_
_entity.id
_entity.type
_entity.pdbx_description
1 polymer ?
#
loop_
_entity_poly.entity_id
_entity_poly.type
_entity_poly.pdbx_seq_one_letter_code
_entity_poly.pdbx_strand_id
1 'polypeptide(L)'
;MSLVLGTATPGGGFPVYGDAVAATLNEVDPALDVTTRNTKGSTENVPLLESGALGVGRPPATLTILAAMYSTPGMFVVRADAPACAIDDLRGRPVVFGARGSGLVILARYVLDGLGLDQTRDFAPIFLDRAGDGHRGEATLAARLPQARETTAANTLAAAPRRELIHAGVLRYLKEIGLT
;
A
#
# COMPACT_ATOMS: atom_id res chain seq x y z
N MET A 1 1.00 -26.36 10.02
CA MET A 1 0.57 -25.22 10.84
C MET A 1 -0.14 -24.25 9.93
N SER A 2 -1.41 -23.93 10.21
CA SER A 2 -2.18 -22.99 9.37
C SER A 2 -2.01 -21.55 9.85
N LEU A 3 -1.86 -20.61 8.91
CA LEU A 3 -1.62 -19.19 9.14
C LEU A 3 -2.49 -18.37 8.19
N VAL A 4 -3.20 -17.37 8.72
CA VAL A 4 -3.94 -16.41 7.89
C VAL A 4 -3.17 -15.09 7.81
N LEU A 5 -2.70 -14.73 6.61
CA LEU A 5 -2.02 -13.48 6.33
C LEU A 5 -3.03 -12.40 5.88
N GLY A 6 -3.25 -11.39 6.73
CA GLY A 6 -4.04 -10.23 6.36
C GLY A 6 -3.30 -9.35 5.35
N THR A 7 -3.99 -8.89 4.30
CA THR A 7 -3.43 -8.04 3.25
C THR A 7 -4.02 -6.64 3.30
N ALA A 8 -4.74 -6.22 2.25
CA ALA A 8 -5.46 -4.95 2.17
C ALA A 8 -6.62 -5.06 1.16
N THR A 9 -7.18 -3.90 0.77
CA THR A 9 -8.35 -3.85 -0.12
C THR A 9 -8.03 -4.48 -1.48
N PRO A 10 -8.99 -5.21 -2.10
CA PRO A 10 -8.81 -5.77 -3.44
C PRO A 10 -8.36 -4.73 -4.47
N GLY A 11 -7.49 -5.15 -5.40
CA GLY A 11 -6.93 -4.27 -6.44
C GLY A 11 -5.79 -3.35 -5.98
N GLY A 12 -5.36 -3.43 -4.72
CA GLY A 12 -4.13 -2.79 -4.24
C GLY A 12 -2.91 -3.70 -4.37
N GLY A 13 -1.71 -3.15 -4.12
CA GLY A 13 -0.45 -3.90 -4.21
C GLY A 13 -0.24 -4.93 -3.08
N PHE A 14 -0.82 -4.71 -1.89
CA PHE A 14 -0.65 -5.61 -0.75
C PHE A 14 -1.28 -7.00 -0.93
N PRO A 15 -2.48 -7.16 -1.52
CA PRO A 15 -2.98 -8.47 -1.93
C PRO A 15 -2.01 -9.24 -2.82
N VAL A 16 -1.51 -8.61 -3.89
CA VAL A 16 -0.56 -9.23 -4.83
C VAL A 16 0.73 -9.65 -4.11
N TYR A 17 1.28 -8.77 -3.28
CA TYR A 17 2.47 -9.08 -2.48
C TYR A 17 2.21 -10.22 -1.49
N GLY A 18 1.09 -10.19 -0.77
CA GLY A 18 0.72 -11.20 0.21
C GLY A 18 0.55 -12.58 -0.42
N ASP A 19 -0.08 -12.65 -1.60
CA ASP A 19 -0.26 -13.90 -2.34
C ASP A 19 1.08 -14.49 -2.76
N ALA A 20 2.02 -13.65 -3.23
CA ALA A 20 3.37 -14.08 -3.57
C ALA A 20 4.15 -14.60 -2.35
N VAL A 21 4.03 -13.94 -1.19
CA VAL A 21 4.65 -14.40 0.07
C VAL A 21 4.05 -15.74 0.51
N ALA A 22 2.73 -15.86 0.52
CA ALA A 22 2.05 -17.09 0.91
C ALA A 22 2.44 -18.28 0.01
N ALA A 23 2.43 -18.06 -1.31
CA ALA A 23 2.85 -19.08 -2.28
C ALA A 23 4.29 -19.53 -2.05
N THR A 24 5.21 -18.58 -1.84
CA THR A 24 6.64 -18.87 -1.61
C THR A 24 6.84 -19.66 -0.31
N LEU A 25 6.16 -19.28 0.79
CA LEU A 25 6.27 -19.98 2.07
C LEU A 25 5.74 -21.41 1.97
N ASN A 26 4.61 -21.61 1.31
CA ASN A 26 4.02 -22.95 1.12
C ASN A 26 4.88 -23.84 0.20
N GLU A 27 5.63 -23.25 -0.73
CA GLU A 27 6.58 -23.99 -1.58
C GLU A 27 7.83 -24.41 -0.80
N VAL A 28 8.35 -23.54 0.06
CA VAL A 28 9.62 -23.75 0.79
C VAL A 28 9.43 -24.65 2.02
N ASP A 29 8.30 -24.54 2.73
CA ASP A 29 8.03 -25.31 3.93
C ASP A 29 6.65 -25.99 3.86
N PRO A 30 6.60 -27.29 3.50
CA PRO A 30 5.36 -28.07 3.45
C PRO A 30 4.65 -28.21 4.81
N ALA A 31 5.32 -27.90 5.92
CA ALA A 31 4.69 -27.88 7.23
C ALA A 31 3.86 -26.61 7.47
N LEU A 32 3.96 -25.60 6.60
CA LEU A 32 3.15 -24.38 6.65
C LEU A 32 1.97 -24.46 5.67
N ASP A 33 0.85 -23.90 6.10
CA ASP A 33 -0.33 -23.66 5.27
C ASP A 33 -0.72 -22.19 5.44
N VAL A 34 -0.17 -21.34 4.57
CA VAL A 34 -0.42 -19.90 4.58
C VAL A 34 -1.52 -19.57 3.58
N THR A 35 -2.59 -18.94 4.08
CA THR A 35 -3.69 -18.41 3.27
C THR A 35 -3.76 -16.89 3.40
N THR A 36 -4.16 -16.19 2.35
CA THR A 36 -4.31 -14.73 2.37
C THR A 36 -5.76 -14.33 2.63
N ARG A 37 -5.94 -13.19 3.30
CA ARG A 37 -7.26 -12.59 3.55
C ARG A 37 -7.21 -11.11 3.18
N ASN A 38 -8.11 -10.67 2.28
CA ASN A 38 -8.32 -9.25 2.04
C ASN A 38 -8.93 -8.56 3.26
N THR A 39 -8.49 -7.35 3.53
CA THR A 39 -8.93 -6.51 4.65
C THR A 39 -9.08 -5.06 4.19
N LYS A 40 -9.50 -4.17 5.09
CA LYS A 40 -9.54 -2.72 4.90
C LYS A 40 -8.17 -2.06 5.04
N GLY A 41 -7.12 -2.83 5.36
CA GLY A 41 -5.75 -2.36 5.58
C GLY A 41 -5.34 -2.40 7.05
N SER A 42 -4.32 -1.62 7.40
CA SER A 42 -3.64 -1.66 8.70
C SER A 42 -4.59 -1.47 9.89
N THR A 43 -5.60 -0.60 9.77
CA THR A 43 -6.56 -0.35 10.85
C THR A 43 -7.45 -1.54 11.17
N GLU A 44 -7.62 -2.49 10.24
CA GLU A 44 -8.35 -3.73 10.46
C GLU A 44 -7.39 -4.89 10.79
N ASN A 45 -6.19 -4.91 10.18
CA ASN A 45 -5.21 -5.97 10.42
C ASN A 45 -4.76 -6.03 11.88
N VAL A 46 -4.48 -4.87 12.52
CA VAL A 46 -3.97 -4.86 13.91
C VAL A 46 -4.99 -5.46 14.89
N PRO A 47 -6.27 -5.03 14.94
CA PRO A 47 -7.27 -5.67 15.80
C PRO A 47 -7.51 -7.15 15.48
N LEU A 48 -7.42 -7.55 14.22
CA LEU A 48 -7.58 -8.96 13.85
C LEU A 48 -6.38 -9.82 14.28
N LEU A 49 -5.16 -9.26 14.28
CA LEU A 49 -3.99 -9.94 14.85
C LEU A 49 -4.10 -10.04 16.37
N GLU A 50 -4.54 -8.97 17.04
CA GLU A 50 -4.74 -8.96 18.50
C GLU A 50 -5.80 -9.97 18.93
N SER A 51 -6.90 -10.10 18.18
CA SER A 51 -7.95 -11.09 18.47
C SER A 51 -7.63 -12.52 18.03
N GLY A 52 -6.48 -12.75 17.37
CA GLY A 52 -6.11 -14.05 16.82
C GLY A 52 -6.87 -14.47 15.56
N ALA A 53 -7.70 -13.59 14.99
CA ALA A 53 -8.42 -13.82 13.73
C ALA A 53 -7.53 -13.73 12.47
N LEU A 54 -6.33 -13.16 12.62
CA LEU A 54 -5.19 -13.30 11.71
C LEU A 54 -4.02 -13.97 12.43
N GLY A 55 -3.06 -14.48 11.67
CA GLY A 55 -1.94 -15.24 12.22
C GLY A 55 -2.31 -16.70 12.45
N VAL A 56 -1.76 -17.30 13.52
CA VAL A 56 -1.85 -18.74 13.80
C VAL A 56 -3.03 -19.14 14.69
N GLY A 57 -4.04 -18.26 14.84
CA GLY A 57 -5.22 -18.56 15.66
C GLY A 57 -4.93 -18.65 17.17
N ARG A 58 -3.88 -17.98 17.65
CA ARG A 58 -3.46 -17.99 19.07
C ARG A 58 -4.04 -16.79 19.84
N PRO A 59 -4.13 -16.88 21.18
CA PRO A 59 -4.48 -15.73 22.02
C PRO A 59 -3.59 -14.51 21.73
N PRO A 60 -4.08 -13.29 22.01
CA PRO A 60 -3.32 -12.06 21.84
C PRO A 60 -1.90 -12.20 22.40
N ALA A 61 -0.91 -11.96 21.54
CA ALA A 61 0.50 -11.99 21.90
C ALA A 61 1.13 -10.63 21.60
N THR A 62 2.27 -10.34 22.23
CA THR A 62 3.07 -9.17 21.88
C THR A 62 3.42 -9.22 20.39
N LEU A 63 2.85 -8.29 19.61
CA LEU A 63 3.08 -8.23 18.17
C LEU A 63 4.57 -8.03 17.88
N THR A 64 5.14 -8.92 17.07
CA THR A 64 6.54 -8.88 16.67
C THR A 64 6.64 -8.55 15.18
N ILE A 65 7.58 -7.67 14.83
CA ILE A 65 7.91 -7.38 13.43
C ILE A 65 8.74 -8.55 12.90
N LEU A 66 8.23 -9.25 11.88
CA LEU A 66 8.93 -10.37 11.26
C LEU A 66 9.92 -9.91 10.18
N ALA A 67 9.51 -8.94 9.36
CA ALA A 67 10.33 -8.38 8.29
C ALA A 67 9.89 -6.96 7.95
N ALA A 68 10.84 -6.04 7.83
CA ALA A 68 10.59 -4.73 7.21
C ALA A 68 10.70 -4.90 5.69
N MET A 69 9.60 -4.68 4.97
CA MET A 69 9.54 -4.88 3.52
C MET A 69 10.38 -3.85 2.76
N TYR A 70 10.10 -2.56 2.99
CA TYR A 70 10.79 -1.41 2.41
C TYR A 70 10.35 -0.14 3.13
N SER A 71 11.13 0.92 2.99
CA SER A 71 10.75 2.25 3.47
C SER A 71 9.79 2.91 2.47
N THR A 72 8.62 3.33 2.95
CA THR A 72 7.66 4.10 2.15
C THR A 72 7.61 5.53 2.67
N PRO A 73 8.19 6.53 1.96
CA PRO A 73 8.01 7.92 2.34
C PRO A 73 6.57 8.35 2.08
N GLY A 74 5.98 9.09 3.02
CA GLY A 74 4.73 9.82 2.76
C GLY A 74 5.02 11.02 1.85
N MET A 75 4.27 11.16 0.76
CA MET A 75 4.45 12.25 -0.19
C MET A 75 3.14 13.02 -0.38
N PHE A 76 3.21 14.34 -0.27
CA PHE A 76 2.20 15.22 -0.86
C PHE A 76 2.58 15.48 -2.30
N VAL A 77 1.64 15.26 -3.22
CA VAL A 77 1.84 15.50 -4.64
C VAL A 77 0.89 16.59 -5.08
N VAL A 78 1.43 17.63 -5.69
CA VAL A 78 0.68 18.72 -6.31
C VAL A 78 0.99 18.77 -7.81
N ARG A 79 0.18 19.50 -8.57
CA ARG A 79 0.53 19.80 -9.96
C ARG A 79 1.76 20.70 -10.01
N ALA A 80 2.56 20.56 -11.07
CA ALA A 80 3.75 21.37 -11.27
C ALA A 80 3.47 22.88 -11.35
N ASP A 81 2.27 23.27 -11.79
CA ASP A 81 1.83 24.67 -11.86
C ASP A 81 0.93 25.08 -10.68
N ALA A 82 0.81 24.24 -9.65
CA ALA A 82 0.14 24.62 -8.42
C ALA A 82 1.00 25.66 -7.67
N PRO A 83 0.38 26.71 -7.10
CA PRO A 83 1.12 27.71 -6.33
C PRO A 83 1.59 27.20 -4.96
N ALA A 84 1.21 25.98 -4.56
CA ALA A 84 1.56 25.40 -3.27
C ALA A 84 3.01 24.90 -3.28
N CYS A 85 3.82 25.44 -2.38
CA CYS A 85 5.23 25.10 -2.19
C CYS A 85 5.49 24.45 -0.82
N ALA A 86 4.52 24.50 0.09
CA ALA A 86 4.54 23.88 1.40
C ALA A 86 3.21 23.19 1.73
N ILE A 87 3.21 22.32 2.74
CA ILE A 87 1.97 21.67 3.25
C ILE A 87 0.98 22.73 3.74
N ASP A 88 1.47 23.83 4.32
CA ASP A 88 0.64 24.93 4.81
C ASP A 88 -0.16 25.63 3.71
N ASP A 89 0.34 25.66 2.48
CA ASP A 89 -0.37 26.26 1.34
C ASP A 89 -1.61 25.44 0.94
N LEU A 90 -1.72 24.20 1.44
CA LEU A 90 -2.85 23.31 1.19
C LEU A 90 -3.98 23.49 2.23
N ARG A 91 -3.84 24.36 3.23
CA ARG A 91 -4.91 24.59 4.21
C ARG A 91 -6.22 25.02 3.52
N GLY A 92 -7.33 24.42 3.95
CA GLY A 92 -8.66 24.60 3.38
C GLY A 92 -8.83 24.04 1.96
N ARG A 93 -7.79 23.46 1.34
CA ARG A 93 -7.86 22.89 -0.01
C ARG A 93 -8.33 21.43 0.03
N PRO A 94 -8.95 20.95 -1.06
CA PRO A 94 -9.19 19.53 -1.25
C PRO A 94 -7.88 18.74 -1.27
N VAL A 95 -7.74 17.76 -0.38
CA VAL A 95 -6.56 16.88 -0.31
C VAL A 95 -7.01 15.43 -0.23
N VAL A 96 -6.51 14.60 -1.14
CA VAL A 96 -6.74 13.15 -1.11
C VAL A 96 -5.71 12.51 -0.18
N PHE A 97 -6.15 12.02 0.98
CA PHE A 97 -5.27 11.35 1.96
C PHE A 97 -5.11 9.84 1.70
N GLY A 98 -5.95 9.26 0.83
CA GLY A 98 -5.93 7.84 0.47
C GLY A 98 -7.06 7.05 1.11
N ALA A 99 -6.95 5.72 1.08
CA ALA A 99 -8.00 4.83 1.57
C ALA A 99 -8.14 4.90 3.09
N ARG A 100 -9.38 4.99 3.60
CA ARG A 100 -9.68 5.27 5.01
C ARG A 100 -8.98 4.34 6.01
N GLY A 101 -8.84 3.06 5.69
CA GLY A 101 -8.18 2.06 6.55
C GLY A 101 -6.66 1.92 6.34
N SER A 102 -6.07 2.77 5.51
CA SER A 102 -4.66 2.69 5.13
C SER A 102 -3.72 3.18 6.24
N GLY A 103 -2.61 2.46 6.43
CA GLY A 103 -1.48 2.95 7.23
C GLY A 103 -0.91 4.28 6.73
N LEU A 104 -1.08 4.62 5.45
CA LEU A 104 -0.66 5.91 4.90
C LEU A 104 -1.48 7.08 5.48
N VAL A 105 -2.77 6.87 5.74
CA VAL A 105 -3.64 7.87 6.38
C VAL A 105 -3.19 8.10 7.83
N ILE A 106 -2.83 7.02 8.53
CA ILE A 106 -2.26 7.09 9.88
C ILE A 106 -0.92 7.84 9.86
N LEU A 107 -0.02 7.52 8.92
CA LEU A 107 1.26 8.21 8.76
C LEU A 107 1.06 9.70 8.54
N ALA A 108 0.17 10.07 7.61
CA ALA A 108 -0.15 11.46 7.34
C ALA A 108 -0.70 12.17 8.59
N ARG A 109 -1.42 11.45 9.47
CA ARG A 109 -1.97 12.03 10.71
C ARG A 109 -0.84 12.38 11.67
N TYR A 110 0.11 11.48 11.88
CA TYR A 110 1.25 11.72 12.76
C TYR A 110 2.17 12.83 12.23
N VAL A 111 2.40 12.87 10.92
CA VAL A 111 3.20 13.94 10.30
C VAL A 111 2.50 15.29 10.49
N LEU A 112 1.20 15.38 10.18
CA LEU A 112 0.47 16.64 10.30
C LEU A 112 0.35 17.11 11.76
N ASP A 113 0.06 16.20 12.68
CA ASP A 113 0.00 16.51 14.12
C ASP A 113 1.33 17.07 14.62
N GLY A 114 2.45 16.46 14.21
CA GLY A 114 3.80 16.98 14.50
C GLY A 114 4.09 18.35 13.90
N LEU A 115 3.37 18.75 12.84
CA LEU A 115 3.43 20.09 12.23
C LEU A 115 2.39 21.06 12.84
N GLY A 116 1.62 20.64 13.84
CA GLY A 116 0.53 21.43 14.42
C GLY A 116 -0.70 21.56 13.52
N LEU A 117 -0.87 20.63 12.59
CA LEU A 117 -1.97 20.57 11.62
C LEU A 117 -2.85 19.35 11.85
N ASP A 118 -4.12 19.48 11.50
CA ASP A 118 -5.11 18.43 11.61
C ASP A 118 -5.74 18.14 10.25
N GLN A 119 -5.71 16.87 9.86
CA GLN A 119 -6.13 16.42 8.53
C GLN A 119 -7.58 16.77 8.19
N THR A 120 -8.47 16.82 9.19
CA THR A 120 -9.91 17.02 9.00
C THR A 120 -10.35 18.45 9.28
N ARG A 121 -9.61 19.15 10.14
CA ARG A 121 -9.90 20.53 10.51
C ARG A 121 -9.27 21.53 9.55
N ASP A 122 -8.02 21.30 9.17
CA ASP A 122 -7.21 22.30 8.45
C ASP A 122 -7.23 22.09 6.93
N PHE A 123 -7.84 21.02 6.44
CA PHE A 123 -7.98 20.70 5.00
C PHE A 123 -9.43 20.37 4.65
N ALA A 124 -9.74 20.25 3.36
CA ALA A 124 -10.96 19.59 2.89
C ALA A 124 -10.62 18.13 2.52
N PRO A 125 -10.64 17.18 3.47
CA PRO A 125 -10.10 15.85 3.24
C PRO A 125 -10.98 15.00 2.32
N ILE A 126 -10.34 14.27 1.43
CA ILE A 126 -10.95 13.24 0.60
C ILE A 126 -10.33 11.89 0.99
N PHE A 127 -11.17 10.99 1.50
CA PHE A 127 -10.80 9.61 1.81
C PHE A 127 -11.43 8.66 0.80
N LEU A 128 -10.65 7.68 0.36
CA LEU A 128 -11.09 6.66 -0.58
C LEU A 128 -11.64 5.44 0.17
N ASP A 129 -12.50 4.66 -0.48
CA ASP A 129 -12.98 3.39 0.05
C ASP A 129 -11.94 2.28 -0.16
N ARG A 130 -11.27 2.27 -1.33
CA ARG A 130 -10.23 1.29 -1.67
C ARG A 130 -9.00 1.98 -2.23
N ALA A 131 -7.82 1.39 -2.00
CA ALA A 131 -6.57 1.91 -2.56
C ALA A 131 -6.60 1.95 -4.11
N GLY A 132 -7.24 0.95 -4.72
CA GLY A 132 -7.43 0.84 -6.17
C GLY A 132 -8.22 2.00 -6.81
N ASP A 133 -9.02 2.73 -6.04
CA ASP A 133 -9.86 3.80 -6.59
C ASP A 133 -9.03 5.01 -7.05
N GLY A 134 -7.84 5.22 -6.46
CA GLY A 134 -6.89 6.23 -6.92
C GLY A 134 -6.31 5.92 -8.31
N HIS A 135 -6.07 4.65 -8.61
CA HIS A 135 -5.49 4.21 -9.89
C HIS A 135 -6.47 4.34 -11.06
N ARG A 136 -7.78 4.40 -10.82
CA ARG A 136 -8.77 4.69 -11.87
C ARG A 136 -8.61 6.08 -12.48
N GLY A 137 -7.92 6.97 -11.77
CA GLY A 137 -7.54 8.29 -12.27
C GLY A 137 -6.25 8.30 -13.10
N GLU A 138 -5.55 7.17 -13.27
CA GLU A 138 -4.24 7.11 -13.93
C GLU A 138 -4.29 7.73 -15.33
N ALA A 139 -5.24 7.32 -16.18
CA ALA A 139 -5.35 7.87 -17.53
C ALA A 139 -5.58 9.40 -17.54
N THR A 140 -6.36 9.90 -16.56
CA THR A 140 -6.61 11.34 -16.39
C THR A 140 -5.37 12.07 -15.86
N LEU A 141 -4.60 11.42 -14.97
CA LEU A 141 -3.36 11.95 -14.42
C LEU A 141 -2.26 11.97 -15.49
N ALA A 142 -2.12 10.90 -16.26
CA ALA A 142 -1.23 10.73 -17.41
C ALA A 142 -1.53 11.69 -18.58
N ALA A 143 -2.76 12.19 -18.68
CA ALA A 143 -3.11 13.24 -19.63
C ALA A 143 -2.61 14.63 -19.20
N ARG A 144 -2.37 14.85 -17.91
CA ARG A 144 -1.96 16.15 -17.35
C ARG A 144 -0.49 16.18 -16.89
N LEU A 145 0.05 15.03 -16.51
CA LEU A 145 1.41 14.85 -16.04
C LEU A 145 2.03 13.68 -16.81
N PRO A 146 2.85 13.91 -17.84
CA PRO A 146 3.47 12.85 -18.63
C PRO A 146 4.17 11.79 -17.77
N GLN A 147 4.83 12.22 -16.68
CA GLN A 147 5.53 11.35 -15.74
C GLN A 147 4.60 10.38 -15.00
N ALA A 148 3.30 10.66 -14.89
CA ALA A 148 2.37 9.72 -14.26
C ALA A 148 2.26 8.41 -15.05
N ARG A 149 2.53 8.45 -16.37
CA ARG A 149 2.63 7.26 -17.23
C ARG A 149 3.77 6.33 -16.81
N GLU A 150 4.77 6.83 -16.09
CA GLU A 150 5.89 6.04 -15.57
C GLU A 150 5.48 5.13 -14.40
N THR A 151 4.27 5.29 -13.86
CA THR A 151 3.77 4.52 -12.69
C THR A 151 3.09 3.21 -13.09
N THR A 152 3.61 2.51 -14.09
CA THR A 152 3.08 1.22 -14.55
C THR A 152 3.98 0.06 -14.14
N ALA A 153 3.43 -1.14 -14.01
CA ALA A 153 4.22 -2.35 -13.78
C ALA A 153 5.27 -2.59 -14.88
N ALA A 154 4.97 -2.17 -16.12
CA ALA A 154 5.90 -2.25 -17.25
C ALA A 154 7.13 -1.35 -17.05
N ASN A 155 6.91 -0.14 -16.54
CA ASN A 155 8.00 0.80 -16.28
C ASN A 155 8.84 0.40 -15.06
N THR A 156 8.23 -0.24 -14.05
CA THR A 156 8.99 -0.87 -12.96
C THR A 156 9.94 -1.95 -13.48
N LEU A 157 9.48 -2.79 -14.42
CA LEU A 157 10.31 -3.79 -15.07
C LEU A 157 11.44 -3.16 -15.89
N ALA A 158 11.14 -2.12 -16.67
CA ALA A 158 12.14 -1.42 -17.50
C ALA A 158 13.18 -0.65 -16.66
N ALA A 159 12.78 -0.13 -15.50
CA ALA A 159 13.66 0.61 -14.60
C ALA A 159 14.61 -0.30 -13.79
N ALA A 160 14.32 -1.60 -13.70
CA ALA A 160 15.20 -2.54 -13.02
C ALA A 160 16.51 -2.71 -13.81
N PRO A 161 17.69 -2.39 -13.22
CA PRO A 161 18.95 -2.38 -13.95
C PRO A 161 19.37 -3.77 -14.44
N ARG A 162 18.90 -4.83 -13.78
CA ARG A 162 19.06 -6.24 -14.18
C ARG A 162 17.83 -7.05 -13.78
N ARG A 163 17.38 -7.95 -14.64
CA ARG A 163 16.20 -8.81 -14.38
C ARG A 163 16.40 -9.72 -13.18
N GLU A 164 17.62 -10.22 -12.96
CA GLU A 164 17.92 -11.10 -11.82
C GLU A 164 17.73 -10.41 -10.45
N LEU A 165 17.67 -9.08 -10.41
CA LEU A 165 17.40 -8.31 -9.19
C LEU A 165 15.91 -8.21 -8.87
N ILE A 166 15.04 -8.59 -9.80
CA ILE A 166 13.60 -8.64 -9.57
C ILE A 166 13.28 -10.00 -8.94
N HIS A 167 12.65 -9.97 -7.78
CA HIS A 167 12.22 -11.17 -7.06
C HIS A 167 11.41 -12.11 -7.97
N ALA A 168 11.64 -13.43 -7.91
CA ALA A 168 11.04 -14.41 -8.81
C ALA A 168 9.50 -14.37 -8.81
N GLY A 169 8.88 -14.14 -7.65
CA GLY A 169 7.43 -13.95 -7.55
C GLY A 169 6.91 -12.72 -8.32
N VAL A 170 7.69 -11.63 -8.37
CA VAL A 170 7.34 -10.43 -9.14
C VAL A 170 7.48 -10.71 -10.64
N LEU A 171 8.53 -11.41 -11.06
CA LEU A 171 8.69 -11.84 -12.46
C LEU A 171 7.54 -12.75 -12.90
N ARG A 172 7.11 -13.67 -12.04
CA ARG A 172 5.94 -14.53 -12.29
C ARG A 172 4.67 -13.69 -12.49
N TYR A 173 4.41 -12.75 -11.60
CA TYR A 173 3.26 -11.85 -11.73
C TYR A 173 3.31 -11.03 -13.03
N LEU A 174 4.46 -10.46 -13.37
CA LEU A 174 4.64 -9.69 -14.61
C LEU A 174 4.35 -10.54 -15.86
N LYS A 175 4.71 -11.83 -15.84
CA LYS A 175 4.36 -12.79 -16.88
C LYS A 175 2.85 -13.05 -16.94
N GLU A 176 2.21 -13.23 -15.79
CA GLU A 176 0.77 -13.48 -15.69
C GLU A 176 -0.07 -12.31 -16.23
N ILE A 177 0.43 -11.07 -16.11
CA ILE A 177 -0.21 -9.87 -16.70
C ILE A 177 0.29 -9.53 -18.11
N GLY A 178 1.08 -10.40 -18.74
CA GLY A 178 1.50 -10.27 -20.14
C GLY A 178 2.62 -9.24 -20.41
N LEU A 179 3.41 -8.90 -19.39
CA LEU A 179 4.51 -7.93 -19.50
C LEU A 179 5.89 -8.58 -19.70
N THR A 180 6.01 -9.90 -19.54
CA THR A 180 7.25 -10.68 -19.74
C THR A 180 7.01 -12.04 -20.33
#